data_AF-A0A849MIK7-F1
#
_entry.id   AF-A0A849MIK7-F1
#
_cell.length_a   1.000
_cell.length_b   1.000
_cell.length_c   1.000
_cell.angle_alpha   90.00
_cell.angle_beta   90.00
_cell.angle_gamma   90.00
#
_symmetry.space_group_name_H-M   'P 1'
#
loop_
_entity.id
_entity.type
_entity.pdbx_description
1 polymer ?
#
loop_
_entity_poly.entity_id
_entity_poly.type
_entity_poly.pdbx_seq_one_letter_code
_entity_poly.pdbx_strand_id
1 'polypeptide(L)'
;MKNSTGVKLHTTACDLLGCKYPIVLAGMGGVSRSELVTAVLQAGGYAFLGMVREPPELMKSEIHKVRSNTSREFGVNIIPAATEPELLNSQIEVCIKEKVASVCLFWDVYPDLIKQLKDEGILVVHQVGSIKDAKEALAAGVHLLIAQGVEAGGHVRGILPLRELLPQILHLTDVPVLAAGGIVDGNDVAEILVSGAGGAVVGTAFLATKESFAHDFHKQRIVNTEQDDTVLTNLFHINWPFGALTRVLPNSVTHTTCTEEFQIDSKKEIIGKNDDDPVYLYSTDSPLRTTTGNVESMAIYSGCGVYRIKKVESAICRLNSMMSEAEIKLTELFGIQGYQSDNVQLYSSPCFSSIEDINESSGSDKKTIIFLEELLSAEYAGARVTLRSMLDIENSSFKEIFRSIYYDEVRWCDMLTNWLYRLGYEPSYKVGEFYMKAINIKDYKKRIDYLNKGQAWVVKKIKGMLTDIDNLALQEDLNDMLINHVANIALTKKSKDVA
;
A
#
# COMPACT_ATOMS: atom_id res chain seq x y z
N MET A 1 7.88 26.90 -16.22
CA MET A 1 7.74 25.89 -15.15
C MET A 1 8.70 24.76 -15.45
N LYS A 2 9.55 24.37 -14.48
CA LYS A 2 10.59 23.36 -14.67
C LYS A 2 9.94 21.98 -14.93
N ASN A 3 10.43 21.30 -15.97
CA ASN A 3 10.05 19.94 -16.35
C ASN A 3 10.15 18.99 -15.15
N SER A 4 9.05 18.36 -14.71
CA SER A 4 9.12 17.27 -13.73
C SER A 4 9.48 15.96 -14.44
N THR A 5 10.77 15.74 -14.64
CA THR A 5 11.36 14.47 -15.12
C THR A 5 11.48 13.44 -13.98
N GLY A 6 10.53 13.41 -13.06
CA GLY A 6 10.57 12.60 -11.84
C GLY A 6 10.01 11.19 -12.04
N VAL A 7 10.62 10.21 -11.37
CA VAL A 7 10.11 8.83 -11.35
C VAL A 7 8.77 8.78 -10.63
N LYS A 8 7.70 8.36 -11.31
CA LYS A 8 6.36 8.25 -10.71
C LYS A 8 6.32 7.11 -9.69
N LEU A 9 6.24 7.46 -8.41
CA LEU A 9 6.15 6.53 -7.30
C LEU A 9 4.70 6.06 -7.09
N HIS A 10 4.23 5.16 -7.95
CA HIS A 10 2.91 4.54 -7.90
C HIS A 10 2.97 3.09 -8.38
N THR A 11 2.27 2.17 -7.73
CA THR A 11 2.32 0.73 -8.00
C THR A 11 0.92 0.13 -8.07
N THR A 12 0.79 -1.12 -8.52
CA THR A 12 -0.48 -1.87 -8.49
C THR A 12 -1.05 -2.04 -7.09
N ALA A 13 -0.21 -2.02 -6.04
CA ALA A 13 -0.68 -2.01 -4.66
C ALA A 13 -1.37 -0.68 -4.32
N CYS A 14 -0.90 0.44 -4.87
CA CYS A 14 -1.56 1.73 -4.71
C CYS A 14 -2.97 1.74 -5.31
N ASP A 15 -3.12 1.21 -6.53
CA ASP A 15 -4.43 1.08 -7.19
C ASP A 15 -5.40 0.23 -6.35
N LEU A 16 -4.90 -0.90 -5.84
CA LEU A 16 -5.69 -1.86 -5.08
C LEU A 16 -6.10 -1.32 -3.70
N LEU A 17 -5.24 -0.52 -3.06
CA LEU A 17 -5.51 0.12 -1.77
C LEU A 17 -6.19 1.49 -1.90
N GLY A 18 -6.23 2.08 -3.10
CA GLY A 18 -6.76 3.43 -3.34
C GLY A 18 -5.89 4.55 -2.77
N CYS A 19 -4.56 4.34 -2.65
CA CYS A 19 -3.63 5.36 -2.15
C CYS A 19 -2.80 6.00 -3.28
N LYS A 20 -2.23 7.18 -3.02
CA LYS A 20 -1.41 7.91 -3.99
C LYS A 20 0.01 7.34 -4.05
N TYR A 21 0.58 7.07 -2.88
CA TYR A 21 1.98 6.69 -2.71
C TYR A 21 2.09 5.27 -2.14
N PRO A 22 3.15 4.51 -2.50
CA PRO A 22 3.38 3.15 -2.05
C PRO A 22 3.99 3.11 -0.64
N ILE A 23 3.44 3.92 0.28
CA ILE A 23 3.78 3.93 1.70
C ILE A 23 2.50 3.60 2.48
N VAL A 24 2.61 2.59 3.33
CA VAL A 24 1.53 2.07 4.15
C VAL A 24 1.93 2.18 5.62
N LEU A 25 1.10 2.82 6.44
CA LEU A 25 1.25 2.79 7.89
C LEU A 25 0.95 1.39 8.41
N ALA A 26 1.90 0.79 9.13
CA ALA A 26 1.71 -0.48 9.82
C ALA A 26 0.60 -0.37 10.88
N GLY A 27 -0.24 -1.39 11.01
CA GLY A 27 -1.25 -1.46 12.05
C GLY A 27 -0.66 -1.80 13.42
N MET A 28 -0.07 -0.81 14.09
CA MET A 28 0.57 -0.99 15.40
C MET A 28 -0.47 -0.99 16.52
N GLY A 29 -0.65 -2.12 17.21
CA GLY A 29 -1.66 -2.31 18.26
C GLY A 29 -1.65 -1.20 19.32
N GLY A 30 -2.81 -0.53 19.48
CA GLY A 30 -3.02 0.61 20.37
C GLY A 30 -2.36 1.93 19.93
N VAL A 31 -1.27 1.88 19.16
CA VAL A 31 -0.48 3.05 18.73
C VAL A 31 -1.06 3.71 17.48
N SER A 32 -1.49 2.92 16.49
CA SER A 32 -2.02 3.41 15.21
C SER A 32 -3.51 3.68 15.30
N ARG A 33 -3.86 4.81 15.94
CA ARG A 33 -5.22 5.30 16.13
C ARG A 33 -5.63 6.35 15.09
N SER A 34 -6.84 6.88 15.21
CA SER A 34 -7.48 7.70 14.18
C SER A 34 -6.67 8.92 13.76
N GLU A 35 -5.96 9.58 14.68
CA GLU A 35 -5.11 10.74 14.37
C GLU A 35 -3.98 10.39 13.39
N LEU A 36 -3.20 9.35 13.69
CA LEU A 36 -2.09 8.92 12.86
C LEU A 36 -2.57 8.38 11.52
N VAL A 37 -3.61 7.54 11.53
CA VAL A 37 -4.21 6.99 10.32
C VAL A 37 -4.69 8.12 9.41
N THR A 38 -5.43 9.09 9.94
CA THR A 38 -5.92 10.24 9.18
C THR A 38 -4.78 11.04 8.55
N ALA A 39 -3.72 11.33 9.32
CA ALA A 39 -2.59 12.11 8.82
C ALA A 39 -1.85 11.40 7.67
N VAL A 40 -1.65 10.09 7.76
CA VAL A 40 -1.01 9.30 6.68
C VAL A 40 -1.89 9.25 5.42
N LEU A 41 -3.20 9.06 5.58
CA LEU A 41 -4.14 9.08 4.46
C LEU A 41 -4.15 10.45 3.76
N GLN A 42 -4.17 11.54 4.52
CA GLN A 42 -4.13 12.91 3.98
C GLN A 42 -2.82 13.21 3.25
N ALA A 43 -1.70 12.63 3.69
CA ALA A 43 -0.41 12.70 3.00
C ALA A 43 -0.37 11.87 1.70
N GLY A 44 -1.36 10.99 1.47
CA GLY A 44 -1.47 10.18 0.27
C GLY A 44 -0.98 8.74 0.40
N GLY A 45 -0.58 8.30 1.60
CA GLY A 45 -0.32 6.89 1.89
C GLY A 45 -1.60 6.09 2.14
N TYR A 46 -1.44 4.79 2.39
CA TYR A 46 -2.50 3.95 2.98
C TYR A 46 -2.23 3.71 4.46
N ALA A 47 -3.23 3.31 5.23
CA ALA A 47 -3.05 3.12 6.66
C ALA A 47 -3.95 2.05 7.26
N PHE A 48 -3.42 1.33 8.24
CA PHE A 48 -4.17 0.39 9.08
C PHE A 48 -4.36 0.95 10.49
N LEU A 49 -5.61 0.95 10.98
CA LEU A 49 -5.89 1.10 12.40
C LEU A 49 -5.38 -0.13 13.16
N GLY A 50 -4.57 0.07 14.21
CA GLY A 50 -4.02 -1.02 15.01
C GLY A 50 -4.96 -1.45 16.13
N MET A 51 -5.90 -2.36 15.84
CA MET A 51 -6.97 -2.78 16.77
C MET A 51 -6.73 -4.15 17.40
N VAL A 52 -5.47 -4.51 17.62
CA VAL A 52 -5.08 -5.82 18.20
C VAL A 52 -5.60 -5.92 19.64
N ARG A 53 -6.52 -6.85 19.90
CA ARG A 53 -7.18 -7.06 21.19
C ARG A 53 -7.97 -5.85 21.74
N GLU A 54 -8.19 -4.81 20.94
CA GLU A 54 -8.94 -3.63 21.36
C GLU A 54 -10.46 -3.94 21.43
N PRO A 55 -11.20 -3.39 22.40
CA PRO A 55 -12.65 -3.60 22.50
C PRO A 55 -13.41 -3.15 21.23
N PRO A 56 -14.51 -3.83 20.85
CA PRO A 56 -15.28 -3.49 19.64
C PRO A 56 -15.79 -2.04 19.63
N GLU A 57 -16.18 -1.50 20.79
CA GLU A 57 -16.66 -0.12 20.92
C GLU A 57 -15.56 0.91 20.65
N LEU A 58 -14.33 0.65 21.12
CA LEU A 58 -13.19 1.51 20.81
C LEU A 58 -12.89 1.46 19.32
N MET A 59 -12.84 0.26 18.74
CA MET A 59 -12.61 0.07 17.31
C MET A 59 -13.64 0.83 16.46
N LYS A 60 -14.93 0.74 16.80
CA LYS A 60 -16.00 1.48 16.13
C LYS A 60 -15.82 3.00 16.24
N SER A 61 -15.50 3.49 17.44
CA SER A 61 -15.20 4.90 17.68
C SER A 61 -14.03 5.39 16.82
N GLU A 62 -12.93 4.63 16.77
CA GLU A 62 -11.75 4.99 15.97
C GLU A 62 -12.03 4.98 14.45
N ILE A 63 -12.81 4.01 13.96
CA ILE A 63 -13.29 3.97 12.56
C ILE A 63 -14.09 5.24 12.24
N HIS A 64 -15.02 5.64 13.12
CA HIS A 64 -15.85 6.82 12.91
C HIS A 64 -15.04 8.12 12.95
N LYS A 65 -14.05 8.22 13.85
CA LYS A 65 -13.13 9.37 13.89
C LYS A 65 -12.28 9.50 12.63
N VAL A 66 -11.83 8.39 12.02
CA VAL A 66 -11.11 8.48 10.72
C VAL A 66 -12.07 9.01 9.65
N ARG A 67 -13.26 8.42 9.53
CA ARG A 67 -14.26 8.80 8.52
C ARG A 67 -14.77 10.23 8.65
N SER A 68 -14.78 10.79 9.86
CA SER A 68 -15.16 12.20 10.07
C SER A 68 -14.09 13.18 9.60
N ASN A 69 -12.85 12.74 9.39
CA ASN A 69 -11.72 13.60 9.03
C ASN A 69 -11.15 13.35 7.62
N THR A 70 -11.57 12.28 6.95
CA THR A 70 -11.16 11.97 5.58
C THR A 70 -12.16 11.05 4.87
N SER A 71 -12.31 11.21 3.56
CA SER A 71 -13.08 10.32 2.69
C SER A 71 -12.23 9.19 2.09
N ARG A 72 -10.93 9.14 2.40
CA ARG A 72 -10.03 8.08 1.91
C ARG A 72 -10.26 6.79 2.67
N GLU A 73 -10.23 5.69 1.93
CA GLU A 73 -10.34 4.35 2.49
C GLU A 73 -9.11 3.96 3.32
N PHE A 74 -9.33 3.10 4.32
CA PHE A 74 -8.32 2.62 5.24
C PHE A 74 -8.63 1.20 5.68
N GLY A 75 -7.63 0.54 6.26
CA GLY A 75 -7.77 -0.82 6.75
C GLY A 75 -7.79 -0.90 8.27
N VAL A 76 -8.09 -2.09 8.79
CA VAL A 76 -7.92 -2.44 10.20
C VAL A 76 -6.99 -3.62 10.34
N ASN A 77 -6.03 -3.55 11.27
CA ASN A 77 -5.14 -4.65 11.60
C ASN A 77 -5.67 -5.43 12.81
N ILE A 78 -5.87 -6.74 12.62
CA ILE A 78 -6.36 -7.69 13.62
C ILE A 78 -5.41 -8.89 13.66
N ILE A 79 -5.14 -9.42 14.85
CA ILE A 79 -4.23 -10.57 15.02
C ILE A 79 -5.00 -11.70 15.70
N PRO A 80 -5.59 -12.63 14.93
CA PRO A 80 -6.36 -13.75 15.47
C PRO A 80 -5.57 -14.59 16.48
N ALA A 81 -4.29 -14.85 16.21
CA ALA A 81 -3.44 -15.69 17.07
C ALA A 81 -3.17 -15.09 18.46
N ALA A 82 -3.41 -13.80 18.65
CA ALA A 82 -3.25 -13.09 19.93
C ALA A 82 -4.59 -12.62 20.50
N THR A 83 -5.72 -12.99 19.89
CA THR A 83 -7.05 -12.48 20.27
C THR A 83 -7.98 -13.63 20.62
N GLU A 84 -8.60 -13.57 21.80
CA GLU A 84 -9.56 -14.58 22.24
C GLU A 84 -10.72 -14.72 21.23
N PRO A 85 -11.24 -15.94 20.98
CA PRO A 85 -12.21 -16.19 19.90
C PRO A 85 -13.46 -15.31 19.93
N GLU A 86 -14.04 -15.06 21.12
CA GLU A 86 -15.25 -14.23 21.25
C GLU A 86 -14.98 -12.75 20.89
N LEU A 87 -13.83 -12.23 21.33
CA LEU A 87 -13.40 -10.88 20.98
C LEU A 87 -13.07 -10.78 19.49
N LEU A 88 -12.36 -11.77 18.95
CA LEU A 88 -12.05 -11.83 17.52
C LEU A 88 -13.33 -11.79 16.69
N ASN A 89 -14.31 -12.64 16.99
CA ASN A 89 -15.59 -12.64 16.28
C ASN A 89 -16.27 -11.27 16.33
N SER A 90 -16.27 -10.62 17.50
CA SER A 90 -16.84 -9.29 17.67
C SER A 90 -16.10 -8.22 16.85
N GLN A 91 -14.76 -8.28 16.78
CA GLN A 91 -13.96 -7.36 15.96
C GLN A 91 -14.23 -7.57 14.45
N ILE A 92 -14.34 -8.82 14.00
CA ILE A 92 -14.66 -9.15 12.62
C ILE A 92 -16.08 -8.68 12.25
N GLU A 93 -17.05 -8.85 13.14
CA GLU A 93 -18.38 -8.29 12.95
C GLU A 93 -18.36 -6.76 12.79
N VAL A 94 -17.52 -6.05 13.55
CA VAL A 94 -17.36 -4.60 13.39
C VAL A 94 -16.77 -4.28 12.02
N CYS A 95 -15.72 -4.97 11.57
CA CYS A 95 -15.16 -4.80 10.22
C CYS A 95 -16.23 -4.93 9.12
N ILE A 96 -17.07 -5.96 9.21
CA ILE A 96 -18.13 -6.27 8.23
C ILE A 96 -19.24 -5.21 8.29
N LYS A 97 -19.79 -4.93 9.48
CA LYS A 97 -20.88 -3.96 9.67
C LYS A 97 -20.47 -2.55 9.25
N GLU A 98 -19.25 -2.16 9.60
CA GLU A 98 -18.70 -0.86 9.23
C GLU A 98 -18.18 -0.83 7.79
N LYS A 99 -18.10 -1.96 7.07
CA LYS A 99 -17.57 -2.06 5.70
C LYS A 99 -16.19 -1.43 5.56
N VAL A 100 -15.25 -1.86 6.40
CA VAL A 100 -13.85 -1.40 6.28
C VAL A 100 -13.26 -1.88 4.95
N ALA A 101 -12.46 -1.05 4.29
CA ALA A 101 -11.98 -1.37 2.95
C ALA A 101 -11.02 -2.57 2.94
N SER A 102 -10.21 -2.71 3.98
CA SER A 102 -9.31 -3.86 4.13
C SER A 102 -9.12 -4.30 5.58
N VAL A 103 -8.74 -5.57 5.73
CA VAL A 103 -8.28 -6.13 7.00
C VAL A 103 -6.87 -6.71 6.81
N CYS A 104 -5.93 -6.26 7.64
CA CYS A 104 -4.58 -6.81 7.73
C CYS A 104 -4.52 -7.85 8.85
N LEU A 105 -4.10 -9.05 8.49
CA LEU A 105 -3.93 -10.19 9.40
C LEU A 105 -2.44 -10.51 9.56
N PHE A 106 -2.07 -11.06 10.71
CA PHE A 106 -0.69 -11.45 11.00
C PHE A 106 -0.62 -12.68 11.91
N TRP A 107 0.56 -13.31 11.87
CA TRP A 107 1.01 -14.48 12.61
C TRP A 107 0.71 -15.82 11.93
N ASP A 108 -0.51 -16.33 12.10
CA ASP A 108 -0.95 -17.59 11.48
C ASP A 108 -2.02 -17.33 10.43
N VAL A 109 -2.13 -18.22 9.44
CA VAL A 109 -3.10 -18.12 8.35
C VAL A 109 -4.41 -18.79 8.77
N TYR A 110 -5.53 -18.07 8.66
CA TYR A 110 -6.88 -18.56 8.98
C TYR A 110 -7.74 -18.59 7.71
N PRO A 111 -7.76 -19.69 6.93
CA PRO A 111 -8.43 -19.73 5.63
C PRO A 111 -9.92 -19.41 5.69
N ASP A 112 -10.64 -19.91 6.71
CA ASP A 112 -12.08 -19.67 6.86
C ASP A 112 -12.38 -18.20 7.14
N LEU A 113 -11.58 -17.55 7.98
CA LEU A 113 -11.69 -16.11 8.26
C LEU A 113 -11.37 -15.28 7.01
N ILE A 114 -10.31 -15.64 6.29
CA ILE A 114 -9.95 -14.97 5.03
C ILE A 114 -11.09 -15.10 4.03
N LYS A 115 -11.67 -16.30 3.89
CA LYS A 115 -12.85 -16.52 3.04
C LYS A 115 -14.04 -15.67 3.47
N GLN A 116 -14.36 -15.65 4.76
CA GLN A 116 -15.47 -14.85 5.29
C GLN A 116 -15.32 -13.36 4.96
N LEU A 117 -14.15 -12.77 5.24
CA LEU A 117 -13.89 -11.36 4.94
C LEU A 117 -14.04 -11.06 3.43
N LYS A 118 -13.54 -11.96 2.58
CA LYS A 118 -13.64 -11.82 1.13
C LYS A 118 -15.07 -11.92 0.61
N ASP A 119 -15.86 -12.83 1.15
CA ASP A 119 -17.27 -13.00 0.78
C ASP A 119 -18.08 -11.72 1.11
N GLU A 120 -17.66 -10.97 2.13
CA GLU A 120 -18.21 -9.66 2.51
C GLU A 120 -17.60 -8.48 1.72
N GLY A 121 -16.75 -8.76 0.72
CA GLY A 121 -16.13 -7.74 -0.14
C GLY A 121 -14.98 -6.97 0.51
N ILE A 122 -14.47 -7.43 1.65
CA ILE A 122 -13.33 -6.81 2.34
C ILE A 122 -12.03 -7.30 1.70
N LEU A 123 -11.14 -6.36 1.38
CA LEU A 123 -9.80 -6.69 0.93
C LEU A 123 -9.02 -7.32 2.10
N VAL A 124 -8.28 -8.40 1.84
CA VAL A 124 -7.53 -9.10 2.88
C VAL A 124 -6.05 -8.99 2.58
N VAL A 125 -5.31 -8.39 3.50
CA VAL A 125 -3.86 -8.29 3.50
C VAL A 125 -3.32 -9.26 4.55
N HIS A 126 -2.27 -10.02 4.24
CA HIS A 126 -1.66 -10.91 5.23
C HIS A 126 -0.15 -10.70 5.32
N GLN A 127 0.33 -10.46 6.53
CA GLN A 127 1.75 -10.33 6.82
C GLN A 127 2.38 -11.69 7.07
N VAL A 128 3.48 -11.98 6.36
CA VAL A 128 4.16 -13.27 6.32
C VAL A 128 5.64 -13.11 6.64
N GLY A 129 6.22 -14.08 7.34
CA GLY A 129 7.66 -14.10 7.69
C GLY A 129 8.46 -15.17 6.95
N SER A 130 7.80 -16.00 6.13
CA SER A 130 8.44 -17.12 5.45
C SER A 130 7.75 -17.46 4.13
N ILE A 131 8.44 -18.23 3.29
CA ILE A 131 7.88 -18.80 2.06
C ILE A 131 6.71 -19.74 2.34
N LYS A 132 6.74 -20.46 3.46
CA LYS A 132 5.64 -21.32 3.89
C LYS A 132 4.39 -20.50 4.18
N ASP A 133 4.50 -19.48 5.04
CA ASP A 133 3.38 -18.60 5.39
C ASP A 133 2.83 -17.91 4.12
N ALA A 134 3.70 -17.47 3.21
CA ALA A 134 3.30 -16.87 1.93
C ALA A 134 2.46 -17.83 1.08
N LYS A 135 2.89 -19.09 0.92
CA LYS A 135 2.12 -20.09 0.17
C LYS A 135 0.76 -20.39 0.81
N GLU A 136 0.70 -20.47 2.14
CA GLU A 136 -0.54 -20.70 2.87
C GLU A 136 -1.52 -19.53 2.72
N ALA A 137 -1.03 -18.29 2.86
CA ALA A 137 -1.84 -17.09 2.68
C ALA A 137 -2.35 -16.96 1.24
N LEU A 138 -1.51 -17.25 0.23
CA LEU A 138 -1.91 -17.26 -1.17
C LEU A 138 -2.96 -18.34 -1.47
N ALA A 139 -2.81 -19.53 -0.89
CA ALA A 139 -3.80 -20.60 -1.03
C ALA A 139 -5.15 -20.23 -0.39
N ALA A 140 -5.14 -19.47 0.70
CA ALA A 140 -6.35 -18.87 1.29
C ALA A 140 -6.93 -17.73 0.44
N GLY A 141 -6.18 -17.24 -0.55
CA GLY A 141 -6.62 -16.27 -1.53
C GLY A 141 -6.60 -14.83 -1.04
N VAL A 142 -5.59 -14.45 -0.25
CA VAL A 142 -5.34 -13.06 0.14
C VAL A 142 -5.14 -12.14 -1.08
N HIS A 143 -5.43 -10.86 -0.92
CA HIS A 143 -5.36 -9.87 -2.00
C HIS A 143 -4.02 -9.12 -2.04
N LEU A 144 -3.33 -8.99 -0.90
CA LEU A 144 -1.95 -8.50 -0.81
C LEU A 144 -1.19 -9.31 0.26
N LEU A 145 0.12 -9.39 0.09
CA LEU A 145 1.04 -9.88 1.11
C LEU A 145 1.87 -8.73 1.69
N ILE A 146 2.27 -8.86 2.94
CA ILE A 146 3.35 -8.06 3.54
C ILE A 146 4.49 -9.00 3.90
N ALA A 147 5.63 -8.90 3.23
CA ALA A 147 6.85 -9.63 3.58
C ALA A 147 7.55 -8.92 4.75
N GLN A 148 7.56 -9.54 5.93
CA GLN A 148 8.20 -9.00 7.13
C GLN A 148 9.58 -9.62 7.33
N GLY A 149 10.63 -8.81 7.18
CA GLY A 149 11.99 -9.21 7.54
C GLY A 149 12.23 -9.21 9.05
N VAL A 150 13.32 -9.86 9.47
CA VAL A 150 13.75 -9.95 10.88
C VAL A 150 14.02 -8.58 11.52
N GLU A 151 14.21 -7.54 10.71
CA GLU A 151 14.49 -6.16 11.10
C GLU A 151 13.25 -5.42 11.64
N ALA A 152 12.04 -5.97 11.49
CA ALA A 152 10.81 -5.33 11.94
C ALA A 152 10.75 -5.17 13.47
N GLY A 153 10.11 -4.07 13.91
CA GLY A 153 9.77 -3.85 15.32
C GLY A 153 8.49 -4.56 15.74
N GLY A 154 8.27 -4.74 17.03
CA GLY A 154 7.10 -5.48 17.51
C GLY A 154 7.31 -6.98 17.40
N HIS A 155 6.24 -7.75 17.25
CA HIS A 155 6.35 -9.19 17.03
C HIS A 155 6.91 -9.49 15.63
N VAL A 156 7.90 -10.38 15.59
CA VAL A 156 8.68 -10.70 14.40
C VAL A 156 8.44 -12.16 14.02
N ARG A 157 7.79 -12.38 12.87
CA ARG A 157 7.60 -13.71 12.28
C ARG A 157 8.75 -14.09 11.35
N GLY A 158 9.37 -13.09 10.72
CA GLY A 158 10.50 -13.27 9.82
C GLY A 158 11.77 -13.70 10.53
N ILE A 159 12.45 -14.73 10.01
CA ILE A 159 13.78 -15.17 10.49
C ILE A 159 14.91 -14.77 9.55
N LEU A 160 14.57 -14.30 8.35
CA LEU A 160 15.53 -13.85 7.33
C LEU A 160 15.51 -12.31 7.25
N PRO A 161 16.64 -11.70 6.85
CA PRO A 161 16.67 -10.30 6.44
C PRO A 161 15.65 -10.00 5.34
N LEU A 162 15.01 -8.82 5.38
CA LEU A 162 14.01 -8.42 4.38
C LEU A 162 14.54 -8.52 2.95
N ARG A 163 15.79 -8.08 2.73
CA ARG A 163 16.47 -8.15 1.43
C ARG A 163 16.62 -9.57 0.87
N GLU A 164 16.59 -10.58 1.72
CA GLU A 164 16.68 -12.00 1.34
C GLU A 164 15.28 -12.63 1.21
N LEU A 165 14.34 -12.26 2.08
CA LEU A 165 12.98 -12.79 2.09
C LEU A 165 12.15 -12.25 0.92
N LEU A 166 12.23 -10.93 0.66
CA LEU A 166 11.38 -10.25 -0.30
C LEU A 166 11.52 -10.81 -1.73
N PRO A 167 12.73 -11.00 -2.30
CA PRO A 167 12.86 -11.56 -3.65
C PRO A 167 12.30 -12.98 -3.77
N GLN A 168 12.42 -13.79 -2.72
CA GLN A 168 11.89 -15.15 -2.72
C GLN A 168 10.37 -15.17 -2.75
N ILE A 169 9.70 -14.28 -2.00
CA ILE A 169 8.23 -14.17 -2.02
C ILE A 169 7.73 -13.59 -3.35
N LEU A 170 8.40 -12.57 -3.88
CA LEU A 170 8.07 -11.98 -5.18
C LEU A 170 8.10 -13.01 -6.31
N HIS A 171 9.01 -14.00 -6.25
CA HIS A 171 9.09 -15.07 -7.25
C HIS A 171 7.94 -16.09 -7.20
N LEU A 172 7.12 -16.08 -6.15
CA LEU A 172 6.04 -17.06 -5.95
C LEU A 172 4.69 -16.59 -6.47
N THR A 173 4.50 -15.30 -6.72
CA THR A 173 3.16 -14.74 -6.89
C THR A 173 3.14 -13.45 -7.69
N ASP A 174 2.03 -13.26 -8.41
CA ASP A 174 1.68 -11.97 -9.04
C ASP A 174 0.87 -11.07 -8.08
N VAL A 175 0.44 -11.59 -6.91
CA VAL A 175 -0.22 -10.79 -5.88
C VAL A 175 0.75 -9.72 -5.38
N PRO A 176 0.34 -8.44 -5.27
CA PRO A 176 1.23 -7.39 -4.80
C PRO A 176 1.81 -7.71 -3.42
N VAL A 177 3.14 -7.60 -3.30
CA VAL A 177 3.89 -7.85 -2.06
C VAL A 177 4.43 -6.53 -1.55
N LEU A 178 3.98 -6.10 -0.37
CA LEU A 178 4.56 -4.98 0.35
C LEU A 178 5.73 -5.46 1.21
N ALA A 179 6.71 -4.59 1.45
CA ALA A 179 7.91 -4.90 2.21
C ALA A 179 7.86 -4.23 3.59
N ALA A 180 8.22 -4.95 4.66
CA ALA A 180 8.20 -4.46 6.03
C ALA A 180 9.46 -4.87 6.81
N GLY A 181 10.00 -3.95 7.60
CA GLY A 181 11.16 -4.19 8.47
C GLY A 181 12.40 -3.40 8.02
N GLY A 182 13.00 -2.64 8.94
CA GLY A 182 14.20 -1.83 8.65
C GLY A 182 14.00 -0.62 7.72
N ILE A 183 12.76 -0.36 7.27
CA ILE A 183 12.44 0.79 6.40
C ILE A 183 12.22 2.04 7.25
N VAL A 184 13.10 3.02 7.10
CA VAL A 184 13.15 4.23 7.92
C VAL A 184 12.98 5.50 7.10
N ASP A 185 13.63 5.58 5.95
CA ASP A 185 13.70 6.78 5.12
C ASP A 185 13.44 6.47 3.63
N GLY A 186 13.52 7.48 2.76
CA GLY A 186 13.20 7.30 1.34
C GLY A 186 14.21 6.45 0.56
N ASN A 187 15.46 6.31 1.04
CA ASN A 187 16.41 5.41 0.39
C ASN A 187 15.97 3.96 0.55
N ASP A 188 15.50 3.59 1.75
CA ASP A 188 14.96 2.26 2.03
C ASP A 188 13.70 1.98 1.16
N VAL A 189 12.84 3.00 0.99
CA VAL A 189 11.67 2.91 0.10
C VAL A 189 12.10 2.70 -1.35
N ALA A 190 13.11 3.44 -1.84
CA ALA A 190 13.62 3.24 -3.19
C ALA A 190 14.19 1.83 -3.39
N GLU A 191 14.94 1.30 -2.42
CA GLU A 191 15.55 -0.04 -2.49
C GLU A 191 14.51 -1.16 -2.60
N ILE A 192 13.45 -1.12 -1.79
CA ILE A 192 12.40 -2.15 -1.86
C ILE A 192 11.58 -2.04 -3.14
N LEU A 193 11.37 -0.82 -3.68
CA LEU A 193 10.67 -0.62 -4.94
C LEU A 193 11.50 -1.15 -6.12
N VAL A 194 12.82 -0.89 -6.14
CA VAL A 194 13.75 -1.48 -7.13
C VAL A 194 13.75 -3.00 -7.04
N SER A 195 13.62 -3.55 -5.83
CA SER A 195 13.53 -5.00 -5.61
C SER A 195 12.20 -5.61 -6.09
N GLY A 196 11.24 -4.80 -6.50
CA GLY A 196 9.94 -5.23 -7.04
C GLY A 196 8.79 -5.24 -6.04
N ALA A 197 8.98 -4.71 -4.82
CA ALA A 197 7.88 -4.57 -3.87
C ALA A 197 6.81 -3.60 -4.39
N GLY A 198 5.55 -3.88 -4.08
CA GLY A 198 4.43 -2.97 -4.34
C GLY A 198 4.43 -1.75 -3.41
N GLY A 199 5.23 -1.73 -2.35
CA GLY A 199 5.37 -0.59 -1.47
C GLY A 199 5.94 -0.95 -0.11
N ALA A 200 6.15 0.06 0.72
CA ALA A 200 6.73 -0.04 2.05
C ALA A 200 5.64 0.00 3.13
N VAL A 201 5.68 -0.97 4.05
CA VAL A 201 4.92 -0.92 5.30
C VAL A 201 5.84 -0.41 6.40
N VAL A 202 5.50 0.75 6.96
CA VAL A 202 6.38 1.52 7.84
C VAL A 202 5.76 1.61 9.24
N GLY A 203 6.51 1.17 10.24
CA GLY A 203 6.09 1.17 11.65
C GLY A 203 6.84 2.21 12.48
N THR A 204 8.08 1.90 12.88
CA THR A 204 8.88 2.69 13.83
C THR A 204 9.03 4.16 13.45
N ALA A 205 9.21 4.47 12.16
CA ALA A 205 9.22 5.87 11.72
C ALA A 205 7.88 6.55 12.05
N PHE A 206 6.74 6.01 11.62
CA PHE A 206 5.44 6.61 11.95
C PHE A 206 5.10 6.59 13.44
N LEU A 207 5.64 5.65 14.23
CA LEU A 207 5.48 5.66 15.69
C LEU A 207 6.06 6.94 16.30
N ALA A 208 7.23 7.38 15.83
CA ALA A 208 7.88 8.62 16.25
C ALA A 208 7.28 9.88 15.60
N THR A 209 5.95 9.96 15.47
CA THR A 209 5.24 11.15 14.96
C THR A 209 4.36 11.78 16.04
N LYS A 210 3.92 13.02 15.81
CA LYS A 210 3.04 13.76 16.72
C LYS A 210 1.70 13.02 16.89
N GLU A 211 1.12 12.57 15.79
CA GLU A 211 -0.20 11.97 15.68
C GLU A 211 -0.27 10.53 16.22
N SER A 212 0.88 9.85 16.34
CA SER A 212 0.98 8.54 16.98
C SER A 212 0.44 8.55 18.41
N PHE A 213 -0.35 7.53 18.76
CA PHE A 213 -0.89 7.35 20.13
C PHE A 213 0.11 6.69 21.09
N ALA A 214 1.36 6.47 20.64
CA ALA A 214 2.43 6.02 21.52
C ALA A 214 2.71 7.05 22.63
N HIS A 215 3.16 6.55 23.79
CA HIS A 215 3.62 7.38 24.89
C HIS A 215 4.82 8.25 24.46
N ASP A 216 4.90 9.48 24.95
CA ASP A 216 5.99 10.40 24.58
C ASP A 216 7.37 9.86 24.97
N PHE A 217 7.48 9.17 26.11
CA PHE A 217 8.70 8.43 26.49
C PHE A 217 9.19 7.48 25.37
N HIS A 218 8.30 6.71 24.74
CA HIS A 218 8.67 5.79 23.66
C HIS A 218 9.15 6.54 22.42
N LYS A 219 8.43 7.60 22.03
CA LYS A 219 8.85 8.47 20.92
C LYS A 219 10.23 9.09 21.18
N GLN A 220 10.48 9.55 22.40
CA GLN A 220 11.77 10.12 22.79
C GLN A 220 12.90 9.08 22.82
N ARG A 221 12.62 7.85 23.28
CA ARG A 221 13.60 6.76 23.22
C ARG A 221 14.04 6.48 21.79
N ILE A 222 13.11 6.47 20.83
CA ILE A 222 13.44 6.30 19.40
C ILE A 222 14.38 7.40 18.90
N VAL A 223 14.05 8.68 19.13
CA VAL A 223 14.84 9.78 18.56
C VAL A 223 16.20 9.98 19.24
N ASN A 224 16.33 9.58 20.50
CA ASN A 224 17.56 9.72 21.28
C ASN A 224 18.52 8.54 21.10
N THR A 225 18.10 7.47 20.42
CA THR A 225 19.00 6.35 20.15
C THR A 225 20.07 6.73 19.10
N GLU A 226 21.33 6.47 19.44
CA GLU A 226 22.49 6.79 18.60
C GLU A 226 23.02 5.60 17.79
N GLN A 227 22.69 4.37 18.20
CA GLN A 227 23.16 3.12 17.58
C GLN A 227 21.99 2.21 17.22
N ASP A 228 22.19 1.24 16.34
CA ASP A 228 21.16 0.23 16.07
C ASP A 228 21.21 -0.90 17.11
N ASP A 229 20.78 -0.59 18.34
CA ASP A 229 20.90 -1.45 19.52
C ASP A 229 19.66 -2.29 19.81
N THR A 230 18.73 -2.41 18.84
CA THR A 230 17.51 -3.19 19.04
C THR A 230 17.80 -4.66 19.38
N VAL A 231 17.02 -5.19 20.31
CA VAL A 231 17.14 -6.58 20.79
C VAL A 231 15.95 -7.37 20.28
N LEU A 232 16.22 -8.55 19.69
CA LEU A 232 15.21 -9.56 19.38
C LEU A 232 15.11 -10.53 20.57
N THR A 233 13.95 -10.63 21.20
CA THR A 233 13.77 -11.32 22.48
C THR A 233 12.40 -12.00 22.60
N ASN A 234 12.29 -13.01 23.45
CA ASN A 234 11.02 -13.63 23.86
C ASN A 234 10.58 -13.18 25.27
N LEU A 235 11.24 -12.18 25.87
CA LEU A 235 10.92 -11.71 27.22
C LEU A 235 9.48 -11.20 27.35
N PHE A 236 9.01 -10.42 26.38
CA PHE A 236 7.63 -9.91 26.35
C PHE A 236 6.71 -10.93 25.67
N HIS A 237 5.92 -11.64 26.48
CA HIS A 237 5.16 -12.82 26.02
C HIS A 237 3.71 -12.88 26.54
N ILE A 238 3.33 -12.08 27.55
CA ILE A 238 1.96 -12.15 28.08
C ILE A 238 1.00 -11.63 27.02
N ASN A 239 -0.06 -12.42 26.76
CA ASN A 239 -1.10 -12.21 25.75
C ASN A 239 -0.68 -12.48 24.30
N TRP A 240 0.39 -13.25 24.10
CA TRP A 240 0.85 -13.72 22.80
C TRP A 240 1.21 -15.21 22.84
N PRO A 241 1.19 -15.89 21.67
CA PRO A 241 1.70 -17.27 21.56
C PRO A 241 3.09 -17.44 22.16
N PHE A 242 3.29 -18.55 22.88
CA PHE A 242 4.58 -18.87 23.48
C PHE A 242 5.70 -18.93 22.43
N GLY A 243 6.85 -18.34 22.75
CA GLY A 243 8.00 -18.30 21.85
C GLY A 243 7.92 -17.26 20.73
N ALA A 244 6.86 -16.44 20.69
CA ALA A 244 6.79 -15.32 19.76
C ALA A 244 7.87 -14.29 20.06
N LEU A 245 8.77 -14.06 19.11
CA LEU A 245 9.85 -13.10 19.26
C LEU A 245 9.32 -11.68 19.05
N THR A 246 9.84 -10.76 19.86
CA THR A 246 9.60 -9.32 19.77
C THR A 246 10.91 -8.58 19.60
N ARG A 247 10.89 -7.50 18.81
CA ARG A 247 12.00 -6.57 18.68
C ARG A 247 11.69 -5.24 19.36
N VAL A 248 12.57 -4.86 20.28
CA VAL A 248 12.44 -3.68 21.13
C VAL A 248 13.77 -2.91 21.19
N LEU A 249 13.69 -1.64 21.57
CA LEU A 249 14.85 -0.94 22.12
C LEU A 249 15.21 -1.54 23.48
N PRO A 250 16.51 -1.60 23.82
CA PRO A 250 16.92 -2.08 25.12
C PRO A 250 16.46 -1.14 26.23
N ASN A 251 16.14 -1.74 27.37
CA ASN A 251 15.74 -1.12 28.62
C ASN A 251 16.19 -1.99 29.81
N SER A 252 15.88 -1.56 31.03
CA SER A 252 16.23 -2.27 32.27
C SER A 252 15.84 -3.76 32.27
N VAL A 253 14.71 -4.11 31.65
CA VAL A 253 14.20 -5.49 31.58
C VAL A 253 15.04 -6.32 30.62
N THR A 254 15.34 -5.81 29.43
CA THR A 254 16.13 -6.55 28.42
C THR A 254 17.59 -6.81 28.83
N HIS A 255 18.13 -6.02 29.76
CA HIS A 255 19.50 -6.20 30.27
C HIS A 255 19.63 -7.28 31.34
N THR A 256 18.52 -7.80 31.87
CA THR A 256 18.56 -8.90 32.82
C THR A 256 18.96 -10.19 32.11
N THR A 257 20.10 -10.76 32.50
CA THR A 257 20.54 -12.09 32.04
C THR A 257 19.52 -13.13 32.47
N CYS A 258 18.83 -13.75 31.51
CA CYS A 258 18.04 -14.95 31.74
C CYS A 258 18.97 -16.09 32.18
N THR A 259 19.17 -16.26 33.48
CA THR A 259 19.71 -17.49 34.06
C THR A 259 18.56 -18.50 34.14
N GLU A 260 18.70 -19.61 33.40
CA GLU A 260 18.06 -20.92 33.53
C GLU A 260 16.64 -21.00 34.14
N GLU A 261 15.71 -21.54 33.34
CA GLU A 261 14.33 -21.91 33.72
C GLU A 261 13.46 -20.73 34.19
N PHE A 262 13.06 -19.87 33.24
CA PHE A 262 11.88 -19.02 33.44
C PHE A 262 10.66 -19.93 33.63
N GLN A 263 10.30 -20.20 34.89
CA GLN A 263 8.99 -20.70 35.24
C GLN A 263 7.97 -19.70 34.70
N ILE A 264 7.18 -20.15 33.72
CA ILE A 264 6.05 -19.45 33.06
C ILE A 264 4.95 -19.06 34.06
N ASP A 265 5.17 -19.28 35.36
CA ASP A 265 4.29 -19.01 36.49
C ASP A 265 4.76 -17.79 37.32
N SER A 266 5.51 -16.87 36.71
CA SER A 266 5.88 -15.62 37.37
C SER A 266 4.62 -14.81 37.66
N LYS A 267 4.42 -14.47 38.94
CA LYS A 267 3.32 -13.60 39.40
C LYS A 267 3.20 -12.40 38.47
N LYS A 268 2.01 -12.20 37.90
CA LYS A 268 1.65 -11.03 37.10
C LYS A 268 1.89 -9.75 37.90
N GLU A 269 3.11 -9.21 37.83
CA GLU A 269 3.50 -7.97 38.48
C GLU A 269 2.92 -6.80 37.69
N ILE A 270 2.10 -5.98 38.36
CA ILE A 270 1.54 -4.75 37.76
C ILE A 270 2.61 -3.66 37.84
N ILE A 271 3.06 -3.18 36.68
CA ILE A 271 4.05 -2.11 36.57
C ILE A 271 3.43 -0.77 36.20
N GLY A 272 2.17 -0.79 35.75
CA GLY A 272 1.47 0.41 35.31
C GLY A 272 0.02 0.13 34.97
N LYS A 273 -0.60 1.07 34.27
CA LYS A 273 -1.96 0.93 33.74
C LYS A 273 -2.15 1.73 32.46
N ASN A 274 -2.99 1.23 31.57
CA ASN A 274 -3.51 1.92 30.40
C ASN A 274 -4.94 2.32 30.72
N ASP A 275 -5.17 3.62 30.94
CA ASP A 275 -6.43 4.10 31.50
C ASP A 275 -6.71 3.45 32.87
N ASP A 276 -7.62 2.48 32.93
CA ASP A 276 -7.97 1.70 34.12
C ASP A 276 -7.49 0.24 34.07
N ASP A 277 -6.99 -0.23 32.92
CA ASP A 277 -6.54 -1.62 32.74
C ASP A 277 -5.09 -1.81 33.20
N PRO A 278 -4.78 -2.87 33.98
CA PRO A 278 -3.43 -3.10 34.48
C PRO A 278 -2.46 -3.47 33.35
N VAL A 279 -1.27 -2.88 33.39
CA VAL A 279 -0.12 -3.26 32.54
C VAL A 279 0.82 -4.12 33.37
N TYR A 280 1.12 -5.31 32.87
CA TYR A 280 1.98 -6.28 33.55
C TYR A 280 3.42 -6.23 33.03
N LEU A 281 4.39 -6.51 33.91
CA LEU A 281 5.76 -6.79 33.49
C LEU A 281 5.75 -7.98 32.52
N TYR A 282 6.56 -7.92 31.45
CA TYR A 282 6.58 -8.91 30.35
C TYR A 282 5.31 -8.97 29.48
N SER A 283 4.38 -8.03 29.64
CA SER A 283 3.25 -7.89 28.71
C SER A 283 3.67 -7.31 27.38
N THR A 284 2.90 -7.67 26.35
CA THR A 284 3.06 -7.15 25.00
C THR A 284 2.36 -5.81 24.78
N ASP A 285 1.80 -5.21 25.84
CA ASP A 285 1.07 -3.95 25.75
C ASP A 285 2.01 -2.81 25.34
N SER A 286 1.61 -2.06 24.32
CA SER A 286 2.35 -0.90 23.84
C SER A 286 2.30 0.23 24.88
N PRO A 287 3.38 1.01 25.05
CA PRO A 287 3.30 2.28 25.75
C PRO A 287 2.39 3.27 24.99
N LEU A 288 1.25 3.63 25.57
CA LEU A 288 0.26 4.54 25.00
C LEU A 288 0.29 5.90 25.72
N ARG A 289 -0.29 6.94 25.11
CA ARG A 289 -0.42 8.27 25.75
C ARG A 289 -1.10 8.24 27.12
N THR A 290 -1.98 7.27 27.35
CA THR A 290 -2.73 7.08 28.61
C THR A 290 -2.01 6.19 29.62
N THR A 291 -0.87 5.61 29.24
CA THR A 291 -0.10 4.74 30.12
C THR A 291 0.49 5.52 31.28
N THR A 292 0.33 5.00 32.49
CA THR A 292 0.96 5.53 33.71
C THR A 292 1.71 4.42 34.45
N GLY A 293 2.64 4.79 35.33
CA GLY A 293 3.51 3.86 36.05
C GLY A 293 4.89 3.72 35.41
N ASN A 294 5.48 2.54 35.49
CA ASN A 294 6.82 2.26 34.98
C ASN A 294 6.81 1.93 33.49
N VAL A 295 6.69 2.98 32.66
CA VAL A 295 6.72 2.88 31.19
C VAL A 295 8.07 2.37 30.67
N GLU A 296 9.16 2.66 31.38
CA GLU A 296 10.52 2.27 30.95
C GLU A 296 10.66 0.75 30.80
N SER A 297 10.02 -0.01 31.70
CA SER A 297 10.11 -1.47 31.73
C SER A 297 9.11 -2.19 30.81
N MET A 298 8.29 -1.45 30.06
CA MET A 298 7.39 -2.02 29.05
C MET A 298 8.13 -2.40 27.77
N ALA A 299 7.45 -3.05 26.83
CA ALA A 299 8.00 -3.37 25.51
C ALA A 299 8.16 -2.09 24.66
N ILE A 300 9.37 -1.54 24.62
CA ILE A 300 9.69 -0.35 23.80
C ILE A 300 9.92 -0.78 22.35
N TYR A 301 8.85 -1.15 21.64
CA TYR A 301 8.94 -1.71 20.28
C TYR A 301 9.66 -0.79 19.29
N SER A 302 10.61 -1.36 18.56
CA SER A 302 11.35 -0.64 17.52
C SER A 302 11.97 -1.62 16.52
N GLY A 303 11.96 -1.26 15.24
CA GLY A 303 12.70 -1.98 14.21
C GLY A 303 14.16 -1.53 14.16
N CYS A 304 14.98 -2.27 13.42
CA CYS A 304 16.34 -1.87 13.08
C CYS A 304 16.33 -0.56 12.25
N GLY A 305 17.48 0.11 12.19
CA GLY A 305 17.65 1.42 11.54
C GLY A 305 17.12 2.60 12.36
N VAL A 306 16.60 2.34 13.57
CA VAL A 306 15.96 3.35 14.45
C VAL A 306 16.83 4.58 14.70
N TYR A 307 18.15 4.40 14.77
CA TYR A 307 19.10 5.51 14.96
C TYR A 307 19.06 6.56 13.85
N ARG A 308 18.49 6.28 12.67
CA ARG A 308 18.29 7.28 11.59
C ARG A 308 17.09 8.20 11.85
N ILE A 309 16.18 7.84 12.76
CA ILE A 309 15.02 8.65 13.13
C ILE A 309 15.45 9.68 14.17
N LYS A 310 15.62 10.94 13.80
CA LYS A 310 16.19 11.98 14.69
C LYS A 310 15.21 13.01 15.25
N LYS A 311 13.94 12.94 14.89
CA LYS A 311 12.94 13.93 15.32
C LYS A 311 11.53 13.35 15.40
N VAL A 312 10.76 13.88 16.35
CA VAL A 312 9.30 13.71 16.39
C VAL A 312 8.67 14.83 15.56
N GLU A 313 8.23 14.49 14.35
CA GLU A 313 7.56 15.41 13.42
C GLU A 313 6.14 14.92 13.06
N SER A 314 5.41 15.67 12.23
CA SER A 314 4.11 15.20 11.74
C SER A 314 4.27 14.01 10.78
N ALA A 315 3.27 13.14 10.75
CA ALA A 315 3.24 12.02 9.82
C ALA A 315 3.22 12.48 8.36
N ILE A 316 2.59 13.62 8.06
CA ILE A 316 2.61 14.23 6.72
C ILE A 316 4.04 14.62 6.31
N CYS A 317 4.79 15.30 7.18
CA CYS A 317 6.17 15.67 6.88
C CYS A 317 7.06 14.43 6.69
N ARG A 318 6.88 13.42 7.55
CA ARG A 318 7.59 12.14 7.45
C ARG A 318 7.37 11.49 6.09
N LEU A 319 6.11 11.30 5.69
CA LEU A 319 5.77 10.64 4.45
C LEU A 319 6.30 11.42 3.25
N ASN A 320 6.11 12.75 3.23
CA ASN A 320 6.59 13.59 2.13
C ASN A 320 8.12 13.55 1.99
N SER A 321 8.86 13.52 3.11
CA SER A 321 10.33 13.35 3.08
C SER A 321 10.73 12.02 2.47
N MET A 322 10.12 10.93 2.94
CA MET A 322 10.38 9.58 2.41
C MET A 322 10.09 9.50 0.90
N MET A 323 8.99 10.09 0.44
CA MET A 323 8.65 10.11 -0.98
C MET A 323 9.63 10.95 -1.80
N SER A 324 10.00 12.15 -1.32
CA SER A 324 10.95 13.01 -2.02
C SER A 324 12.34 12.39 -2.12
N GLU A 325 12.82 11.77 -1.03
CA GLU A 325 14.11 11.07 -0.99
C GLU A 325 14.10 9.83 -1.91
N ALA A 326 13.00 9.06 -1.91
CA ALA A 326 12.85 7.92 -2.80
C ALA A 326 12.85 8.35 -4.28
N GLU A 327 12.17 9.44 -4.62
CA GLU A 327 12.11 9.96 -5.99
C GLU A 327 13.50 10.39 -6.47
N ILE A 328 14.25 11.11 -5.64
CA ILE A 328 15.63 11.49 -5.92
C ILE A 328 16.47 10.23 -6.16
N LYS A 329 16.39 9.26 -5.23
CA LYS A 329 17.19 8.03 -5.30
C LYS A 329 16.90 7.21 -6.55
N LEU A 330 15.63 7.04 -6.93
CA LEU A 330 15.26 6.32 -8.14
C LEU A 330 15.68 7.08 -9.40
N THR A 331 15.55 8.40 -9.41
CA THR A 331 15.99 9.24 -10.55
C THR A 331 17.50 9.10 -10.78
N GLU A 332 18.29 9.09 -9.71
CA GLU A 332 19.74 8.83 -9.76
C GLU A 332 20.05 7.42 -10.29
N LEU A 333 19.35 6.40 -9.79
CA LEU A 333 19.60 5.00 -10.18
C LEU A 333 19.23 4.70 -11.63
N PHE A 334 18.13 5.26 -12.13
CA PHE A 334 17.66 5.04 -13.51
C PHE A 334 18.26 6.01 -14.53
N GLY A 335 19.20 6.86 -14.12
CA GLY A 335 20.01 7.66 -15.05
C GLY A 335 19.22 8.71 -15.83
N ILE A 336 18.12 9.24 -15.27
CA ILE A 336 17.43 10.41 -15.84
C ILE A 336 18.29 11.66 -15.53
N GLN A 337 19.45 11.76 -16.18
CA GLN A 337 20.31 12.93 -16.12
C GLN A 337 19.74 14.04 -16.99
N GLY A 338 19.00 14.96 -16.36
CA GLY A 338 18.87 16.32 -16.86
C GLY A 338 20.13 17.11 -16.50
N TYR A 339 20.91 17.46 -17.53
CA TYR A 339 21.86 18.57 -17.63
C TYR A 339 22.16 19.40 -16.37
N GLN A 340 23.46 19.53 -16.05
CA GLN A 340 24.00 20.61 -15.22
C GLN A 340 23.50 21.97 -15.74
N SER A 341 22.91 22.78 -14.86
CA SER A 341 23.00 24.24 -14.97
C SER A 341 23.27 24.83 -13.60
N ASP A 342 24.47 25.40 -13.48
CA ASP A 342 24.93 26.20 -12.36
C ASP A 342 23.97 27.35 -12.01
N ASN A 343 23.93 27.70 -10.72
CA ASN A 343 23.48 28.97 -10.15
C ASN A 343 22.14 29.55 -10.65
N VAL A 344 21.06 29.30 -9.90
CA VAL A 344 19.97 30.29 -9.79
C VAL A 344 19.44 30.35 -8.35
N GLN A 345 19.55 31.55 -7.77
CA GLN A 345 19.04 31.95 -6.46
C GLN A 345 17.56 31.58 -6.27
N LEU A 346 17.25 31.10 -5.06
CA LEU A 346 15.89 30.98 -4.52
C LEU A 346 15.21 32.36 -4.52
N TYR A 347 14.16 32.53 -5.32
CA TYR A 347 13.13 33.54 -5.08
C TYR A 347 11.74 32.90 -5.14
N SER A 348 10.92 33.39 -4.21
CA SER A 348 9.58 33.03 -3.76
C SER A 348 8.57 32.45 -4.78
N SER A 349 7.73 31.53 -4.27
CA SER A 349 6.44 31.13 -4.84
C SER A 349 5.53 32.32 -5.17
N PRO A 350 4.69 32.18 -6.21
CA PRO A 350 3.37 32.79 -6.21
C PRO A 350 2.24 31.78 -6.46
N CYS A 351 1.28 31.83 -5.53
CA CYS A 351 -0.17 31.62 -5.60
C CYS A 351 -0.82 30.64 -6.60
N PHE A 352 -1.65 29.77 -6.03
CA PHE A 352 -2.79 29.10 -6.65
C PHE A 352 -3.82 30.10 -7.19
N SER A 353 -4.43 29.77 -8.34
CA SER A 353 -5.79 30.20 -8.69
C SER A 353 -6.60 29.02 -9.22
N SER A 354 -7.89 29.05 -8.91
CA SER A 354 -8.91 28.03 -9.15
C SER A 354 -9.50 28.08 -10.56
N ILE A 355 -10.18 26.98 -10.89
CA ILE A 355 -11.08 26.71 -12.02
C ILE A 355 -11.88 27.95 -12.45
N GLU A 356 -11.42 28.67 -13.48
CA GLU A 356 -12.23 29.52 -14.37
C GLU A 356 -11.47 30.05 -15.63
N ASP A 357 -10.15 29.87 -15.74
CA ASP A 357 -9.36 30.42 -16.88
C ASP A 357 -9.05 29.41 -18.01
N ILE A 358 -10.06 28.81 -18.68
CA ILE A 358 -9.87 28.02 -19.93
C ILE A 358 -10.13 28.86 -21.21
N ASN A 359 -9.64 30.10 -21.26
CA ASN A 359 -9.88 31.01 -22.40
C ASN A 359 -8.66 31.37 -23.26
N GLU A 360 -7.53 30.66 -23.12
CA GLU A 360 -6.35 30.91 -23.99
C GLU A 360 -5.76 29.66 -24.67
N SER A 361 -6.55 28.58 -24.88
CA SER A 361 -6.13 27.48 -25.78
C SER A 361 -6.77 27.60 -27.16
N SER A 362 -5.98 27.34 -28.21
CA SER A 362 -6.42 27.39 -29.60
C SER A 362 -7.57 26.39 -29.84
N GLY A 363 -8.43 26.62 -30.84
CA GLY A 363 -9.53 25.72 -31.16
C GLY A 363 -9.10 24.28 -31.49
N SER A 364 -7.86 24.10 -31.95
CA SER A 364 -7.24 22.79 -32.25
C SER A 364 -6.93 21.99 -30.98
N ASP A 365 -6.41 22.65 -29.93
CA ASP A 365 -6.01 22.01 -28.68
C ASP A 365 -7.22 21.49 -27.90
N LYS A 366 -8.32 22.25 -27.85
CA LYS A 366 -9.57 21.81 -27.20
C LYS A 366 -10.15 20.57 -27.85
N LYS A 367 -10.13 20.49 -29.18
CA LYS A 367 -10.62 19.32 -29.94
C LYS A 367 -9.75 18.10 -29.67
N THR A 368 -8.43 18.29 -29.58
CA THR A 368 -7.45 17.23 -29.28
C THR A 368 -7.62 16.71 -27.85
N ILE A 369 -7.80 17.60 -26.86
CA ILE A 369 -8.05 17.21 -25.46
C ILE A 369 -9.29 16.34 -25.33
N ILE A 370 -10.43 16.77 -25.90
CA ILE A 370 -11.69 16.00 -25.83
C ILE A 370 -11.50 14.62 -26.46
N PHE A 371 -10.80 14.56 -27.59
CA PHE A 371 -10.50 13.31 -28.28
C PHE A 371 -9.64 12.36 -27.43
N LEU A 372 -8.56 12.85 -26.83
CA LEU A 372 -7.68 12.03 -25.98
C LEU A 372 -8.38 11.56 -24.71
N GLU A 373 -9.25 12.39 -24.12
CA GLU A 373 -10.06 12.03 -22.95
C GLU A 373 -11.07 10.91 -23.27
N GLU A 374 -11.68 10.93 -24.46
CA GLU A 374 -12.55 9.85 -24.94
C GLU A 374 -11.78 8.54 -25.13
N LEU A 375 -10.56 8.61 -25.67
CA LEU A 375 -9.70 7.43 -25.81
C LEU A 375 -9.26 6.89 -24.44
N LEU A 376 -8.82 7.77 -23.54
CA LEU A 376 -8.36 7.37 -22.21
C LEU A 376 -9.47 6.65 -21.43
N SER A 377 -10.70 7.17 -21.51
CA SER A 377 -11.87 6.52 -20.90
C SER A 377 -12.13 5.13 -21.48
N ALA A 378 -11.88 4.91 -22.77
CA ALA A 378 -12.03 3.62 -23.43
C ALA A 378 -10.95 2.62 -23.00
N GLU A 379 -9.68 3.03 -22.99
CA GLU A 379 -8.55 2.19 -22.56
C GLU A 379 -8.68 1.80 -21.08
N TYR A 380 -9.09 2.76 -20.24
CA TYR A 380 -9.29 2.50 -18.82
C TYR A 380 -10.42 1.50 -18.57
N ALA A 381 -11.49 1.56 -19.38
CA ALA A 381 -12.55 0.56 -19.35
C ALA A 381 -12.06 -0.81 -19.86
N GLY A 382 -11.26 -0.85 -20.93
CA GLY A 382 -10.68 -2.07 -21.49
C GLY A 382 -9.76 -2.79 -20.51
N ALA A 383 -8.82 -2.07 -19.88
CA ALA A 383 -7.92 -2.58 -18.85
C ALA A 383 -8.67 -3.20 -17.65
N ARG A 384 -9.74 -2.55 -17.18
CA ARG A 384 -10.55 -3.10 -16.07
C ARG A 384 -11.35 -4.33 -16.49
N VAL A 385 -11.87 -4.38 -17.72
CA VAL A 385 -12.56 -5.56 -18.26
C VAL A 385 -11.59 -6.73 -18.35
N THR A 386 -10.38 -6.52 -18.86
CA THR A 386 -9.40 -7.61 -19.03
C THR A 386 -8.92 -8.15 -17.69
N LEU A 387 -8.57 -7.27 -16.75
CA LEU A 387 -8.15 -7.66 -15.39
C LEU A 387 -9.19 -8.52 -14.68
N ARG A 388 -10.45 -8.06 -14.66
CA ARG A 388 -11.53 -8.81 -14.02
C ARG A 388 -11.80 -10.13 -14.75
N SER A 389 -11.68 -10.15 -16.08
CA SER A 389 -11.94 -11.36 -16.87
C SER A 389 -10.93 -12.47 -16.62
N MET A 390 -9.67 -12.13 -16.31
CA MET A 390 -8.65 -13.12 -15.96
C MET A 390 -8.96 -13.92 -14.68
N LEU A 391 -9.89 -13.43 -13.83
CA LEU A 391 -10.36 -14.15 -12.65
C LEU A 391 -11.38 -15.25 -12.99
N ASP A 392 -12.09 -15.11 -14.12
CA ASP A 392 -13.14 -16.05 -14.55
C ASP A 392 -12.60 -17.13 -15.51
N ILE A 393 -11.33 -17.06 -15.91
CA ILE A 393 -10.73 -17.92 -16.95
C ILE A 393 -9.79 -18.95 -16.31
N GLU A 394 -10.16 -20.22 -16.42
CA GLU A 394 -9.32 -21.36 -16.02
C GLU A 394 -8.28 -21.74 -17.09
N ASN A 395 -8.56 -21.45 -18.36
CA ASN A 395 -7.70 -21.80 -19.50
C ASN A 395 -6.46 -20.88 -19.59
N SER A 396 -5.26 -21.46 -19.51
CA SER A 396 -3.99 -20.72 -19.48
C SER A 396 -3.71 -19.88 -20.73
N SER A 397 -4.00 -20.39 -21.93
CA SER A 397 -3.70 -19.66 -23.18
C SER A 397 -4.65 -18.48 -23.39
N PHE A 398 -5.93 -18.61 -23.03
CA PHE A 398 -6.85 -17.47 -23.03
C PHE A 398 -6.48 -16.43 -21.98
N LYS A 399 -6.00 -16.87 -20.81
CA LYS A 399 -5.54 -15.96 -19.76
C LYS A 399 -4.32 -15.14 -20.20
N GLU A 400 -3.40 -15.73 -20.96
CA GLU A 400 -2.28 -15.01 -21.59
C GLU A 400 -2.73 -13.96 -22.60
N ILE A 401 -3.74 -14.25 -23.43
CA ILE A 401 -4.30 -13.27 -24.37
C ILE A 401 -4.90 -12.08 -23.62
N PHE A 402 -5.71 -12.33 -22.59
CA PHE A 402 -6.29 -11.27 -21.77
C PHE A 402 -5.22 -10.46 -21.02
N ARG A 403 -4.14 -11.12 -20.57
CA ARG A 403 -2.99 -10.48 -19.92
C ARG A 403 -2.24 -9.58 -20.90
N SER A 404 -1.99 -10.02 -22.13
CA SER A 404 -1.35 -9.21 -23.17
C SER A 404 -2.17 -7.95 -23.46
N ILE A 405 -3.48 -8.11 -23.67
CA ILE A 405 -4.36 -6.96 -23.92
C ILE A 405 -4.40 -6.03 -22.71
N TYR A 406 -4.43 -6.55 -21.48
CA TYR A 406 -4.36 -5.72 -20.28
C TYR A 406 -3.12 -4.82 -20.26
N TYR A 407 -1.94 -5.37 -20.52
CA TYR A 407 -0.70 -4.57 -20.53
C TYR A 407 -0.70 -3.51 -21.64
N ASP A 408 -1.23 -3.84 -22.81
CA ASP A 408 -1.37 -2.88 -23.90
C ASP A 408 -2.30 -1.72 -23.49
N GLU A 409 -3.50 -2.00 -22.97
CA GLU A 409 -4.47 -0.97 -22.57
C GLU A 409 -3.92 -0.07 -21.45
N VAL A 410 -3.18 -0.64 -20.48
CA VAL A 410 -2.49 0.14 -19.44
C VAL A 410 -1.40 1.03 -20.02
N ARG A 411 -0.60 0.51 -20.97
CA ARG A 411 0.42 1.30 -21.68
C ARG A 411 -0.22 2.48 -22.41
N TRP A 412 -1.35 2.26 -23.08
CA TRP A 412 -2.05 3.32 -23.80
C TRP A 412 -2.72 4.33 -22.87
N CYS A 413 -3.24 3.90 -21.71
CA CYS A 413 -3.72 4.81 -20.66
C CYS A 413 -2.62 5.78 -20.21
N ASP A 414 -1.41 5.27 -19.95
CA ASP A 414 -0.28 6.11 -19.53
C ASP A 414 0.14 7.09 -20.64
N MET A 415 0.26 6.60 -21.88
CA MET A 415 0.55 7.43 -23.05
C MET A 415 -0.46 8.57 -23.22
N LEU A 416 -1.77 8.28 -23.21
CA LEU A 416 -2.84 9.28 -23.38
C LEU A 416 -2.89 10.28 -22.21
N THR A 417 -2.70 9.79 -20.98
CA THR A 417 -2.62 10.60 -19.76
C THR A 417 -1.47 11.61 -19.86
N ASN A 418 -0.30 11.16 -20.30
CA ASN A 418 0.87 12.02 -20.49
C ASN A 418 0.60 13.10 -21.56
N TRP A 419 -0.11 12.78 -22.64
CA TRP A 419 -0.48 13.76 -23.66
C TRP A 419 -1.49 14.79 -23.16
N LEU A 420 -2.50 14.38 -22.38
CA LEU A 420 -3.46 15.31 -21.77
C LEU A 420 -2.77 16.29 -20.81
N TYR A 421 -1.85 15.82 -19.97
CA TYR A 421 -1.05 16.69 -19.10
C TYR A 421 -0.17 17.66 -19.89
N ARG A 422 0.44 17.22 -21.00
CA ARG A 422 1.22 18.11 -21.90
C ARG A 422 0.36 19.21 -22.53
N LEU A 423 -0.93 18.95 -22.73
CA LEU A 423 -1.90 19.93 -23.21
C LEU A 423 -2.51 20.79 -22.07
N GLY A 424 -2.02 20.66 -20.84
CA GLY A 424 -2.49 21.41 -19.68
C GLY A 424 -3.86 20.96 -19.17
N TYR A 425 -4.30 19.74 -19.52
CA TYR A 425 -5.58 19.19 -19.09
C TYR A 425 -5.37 18.10 -18.03
N GLU A 426 -6.12 18.17 -16.93
CA GLU A 426 -6.14 17.10 -15.92
C GLU A 426 -7.14 16.00 -16.34
N PRO A 427 -6.69 14.77 -16.63
CA PRO A 427 -7.55 13.71 -17.11
C PRO A 427 -8.58 13.26 -16.07
N SER A 428 -9.77 12.85 -16.53
CA SER A 428 -10.77 12.23 -15.68
C SER A 428 -10.73 10.71 -15.81
N TYR A 429 -10.63 10.01 -14.69
CA TYR A 429 -10.56 8.53 -14.64
C TYR A 429 -11.95 7.88 -14.65
N LYS A 430 -12.90 8.47 -15.40
CA LYS A 430 -14.29 8.01 -15.40
C LYS A 430 -14.44 6.75 -16.22
N VAL A 431 -14.97 5.71 -15.58
CA VAL A 431 -15.29 4.47 -16.25
C VAL A 431 -16.73 4.56 -16.74
N GLY A 432 -16.92 4.68 -18.07
CA GLY A 432 -18.24 4.81 -18.69
C GLY A 432 -19.07 3.50 -18.67
N GLU A 433 -20.29 3.56 -19.22
CA GLU A 433 -21.23 2.42 -19.31
C GLU A 433 -20.63 1.16 -19.98
N PHE A 434 -19.58 1.32 -20.79
CA PHE A 434 -18.94 0.23 -21.51
C PHE A 434 -18.44 -0.88 -20.58
N TYR A 435 -17.74 -0.52 -19.50
CA TYR A 435 -17.23 -1.46 -18.50
C TYR A 435 -18.36 -2.25 -17.84
N MET A 436 -19.40 -1.55 -17.39
CA MET A 436 -20.55 -2.17 -16.72
C MET A 436 -21.28 -3.15 -17.64
N LYS A 437 -21.44 -2.80 -18.93
CA LYS A 437 -22.01 -3.69 -19.94
C LYS A 437 -21.12 -4.91 -20.20
N ALA A 438 -19.81 -4.73 -20.26
CA ALA A 438 -18.85 -5.81 -20.49
C ALA A 438 -18.83 -6.83 -19.33
N ILE A 439 -18.82 -6.36 -18.08
CA ILE A 439 -18.70 -7.25 -16.91
C ILE A 439 -19.96 -8.08 -16.65
N ASN A 440 -21.12 -7.59 -17.09
CA ASN A 440 -22.38 -8.34 -17.04
C ASN A 440 -22.43 -9.51 -18.05
N ILE A 441 -21.49 -9.58 -19.00
CA ILE A 441 -21.35 -10.73 -19.90
C ILE A 441 -20.60 -11.83 -19.14
N LYS A 442 -21.34 -12.86 -18.68
CA LYS A 442 -20.77 -13.97 -17.89
C LYS A 442 -19.80 -14.86 -18.69
N ASP A 443 -20.06 -15.04 -19.98
CA ASP A 443 -19.24 -15.86 -20.87
C ASP A 443 -18.01 -15.08 -21.36
N TYR A 444 -16.81 -15.50 -20.96
CA TYR A 444 -15.56 -14.83 -21.31
C TYR A 444 -15.31 -14.80 -22.84
N LYS A 445 -15.80 -15.80 -23.60
CA LYS A 445 -15.69 -15.82 -25.08
C LYS A 445 -16.58 -14.73 -25.71
N LYS A 446 -17.75 -14.46 -25.13
CA LYS A 446 -18.60 -13.34 -25.57
C LYS A 446 -18.07 -11.99 -25.07
N ARG A 447 -17.44 -11.98 -23.91
CA ARG A 447 -16.84 -10.78 -23.33
C ARG A 447 -15.64 -10.28 -24.14
N ILE A 448 -14.80 -11.19 -24.65
CA ILE A 448 -13.71 -10.80 -25.55
C ILE A 448 -14.23 -10.26 -26.89
N ASP A 449 -15.37 -10.75 -27.41
CA ASP A 449 -16.01 -10.14 -28.59
C ASP A 449 -16.50 -8.72 -28.31
N TYR A 450 -17.01 -8.49 -27.11
CA TYR A 450 -17.44 -7.16 -26.68
C TYR A 450 -16.23 -6.22 -26.50
N LEU A 451 -15.13 -6.71 -25.91
CA LEU A 451 -13.88 -5.97 -25.80
C LEU A 451 -13.31 -5.59 -27.18
N ASN A 452 -13.33 -6.53 -28.13
CA ASN A 452 -12.91 -6.29 -29.51
C ASN A 452 -13.74 -5.21 -30.21
N LYS A 453 -15.03 -5.03 -29.85
CA LYS A 453 -15.83 -3.90 -30.35
C LYS A 453 -15.33 -2.56 -29.79
N GLY A 454 -14.89 -2.54 -28.54
CA GLY A 454 -14.23 -1.38 -27.92
C GLY A 454 -12.94 -1.02 -28.64
N GLN A 455 -12.04 -1.98 -28.80
CA GLN A 455 -10.78 -1.76 -29.54
C GLN A 455 -11.03 -1.34 -31.01
N ALA A 456 -12.01 -1.93 -31.68
CA ALA A 456 -12.37 -1.51 -33.04
C ALA A 456 -12.92 -0.06 -33.09
N TRP A 457 -13.63 0.37 -32.05
CA TRP A 457 -14.09 1.74 -31.91
C TRP A 457 -12.92 2.71 -31.72
N VAL A 458 -11.94 2.36 -30.88
CA VAL A 458 -10.69 3.12 -30.67
C VAL A 458 -9.93 3.27 -32.00
N VAL A 459 -9.71 2.17 -32.72
CA VAL A 459 -9.07 2.18 -34.04
C VAL A 459 -9.79 3.11 -35.02
N LYS A 460 -11.13 3.07 -35.04
CA LYS A 460 -11.94 3.95 -35.91
C LYS A 460 -11.79 5.42 -35.52
N LYS A 461 -11.78 5.72 -34.22
CA LYS A 461 -11.60 7.07 -33.68
C LYS A 461 -10.24 7.65 -34.03
N ILE A 462 -9.16 6.88 -33.82
CA ILE A 462 -7.80 7.29 -34.18
C ILE A 462 -7.71 7.57 -35.68
N LYS A 463 -8.15 6.65 -36.55
CA LYS A 463 -8.11 6.85 -38.02
C LYS A 463 -8.85 8.11 -38.47
N GLY A 464 -9.93 8.47 -37.79
CA GLY A 464 -10.73 9.66 -38.14
C GLY A 464 -10.12 10.99 -37.68
N MET A 465 -9.17 10.97 -36.75
CA MET A 465 -8.59 12.16 -36.13
C MET A 465 -7.09 12.32 -36.41
N LEU A 466 -6.40 11.27 -36.84
CA LEU A 466 -4.94 11.25 -36.99
C LEU A 466 -4.42 12.38 -37.90
N THR A 467 -5.13 12.68 -38.99
CA THR A 467 -4.75 13.75 -39.94
C THR A 467 -5.05 15.16 -39.44
N ASP A 468 -5.87 15.28 -38.39
CA ASP A 468 -6.30 16.56 -37.81
C ASP A 468 -5.43 16.97 -36.61
N ILE A 469 -4.47 16.13 -36.19
CA ILE A 469 -3.58 16.37 -35.05
C ILE A 469 -2.30 17.01 -35.56
N ASP A 470 -1.98 18.24 -35.13
CA ASP A 470 -0.79 18.95 -35.61
C ASP A 470 0.54 18.40 -35.04
N ASN A 471 0.48 17.69 -33.92
CA ASN A 471 1.66 17.18 -33.23
C ASN A 471 2.11 15.80 -33.78
N LEU A 472 3.24 15.78 -34.50
CA LEU A 472 3.79 14.56 -35.12
C LEU A 472 4.11 13.44 -34.11
N ALA A 473 4.62 13.77 -32.92
CA ALA A 473 4.92 12.75 -31.91
C ALA A 473 3.64 12.12 -31.35
N LEU A 474 2.56 12.91 -31.19
CA LEU A 474 1.25 12.37 -30.82
C LEU A 474 0.68 11.50 -31.95
N GLN A 475 0.87 11.87 -33.21
CA GLN A 475 0.46 11.03 -34.34
C GLN A 475 1.19 9.68 -34.35
N GLU A 476 2.50 9.65 -34.11
CA GLU A 476 3.28 8.42 -34.03
C GLU A 476 2.78 7.50 -32.92
N ASP A 477 2.62 8.04 -31.70
CA ASP A 477 2.10 7.34 -30.53
C ASP A 477 0.70 6.73 -30.78
N LEU A 478 -0.21 7.54 -31.35
CA LEU A 478 -1.56 7.07 -31.70
C LEU A 478 -1.55 6.02 -32.81
N ASN A 479 -0.58 6.09 -33.74
CA ASN A 479 -0.45 5.09 -34.79
C ASN A 479 0.07 3.75 -34.25
N ASP A 480 0.99 3.77 -33.29
CA ASP A 480 1.44 2.58 -32.57
C ASP A 480 0.30 1.90 -31.80
N MET A 481 -0.49 2.71 -31.09
CA MET A 481 -1.71 2.27 -30.40
C MET A 481 -2.70 1.61 -31.38
N LEU A 482 -2.95 2.25 -32.53
CA LEU A 482 -3.81 1.71 -33.58
C LEU A 482 -3.32 0.36 -34.09
N ILE A 483 -2.02 0.23 -34.40
CA ILE A 483 -1.42 -1.02 -34.91
C ILE A 483 -1.60 -2.14 -33.89
N ASN A 484 -1.34 -1.85 -32.62
CA ASN A 484 -1.45 -2.83 -31.55
C ASN A 484 -2.91 -3.30 -31.33
N HIS A 485 -3.90 -2.41 -31.32
CA HIS A 485 -5.31 -2.83 -31.22
C HIS A 485 -5.76 -3.70 -32.42
N VAL A 486 -5.28 -3.40 -33.63
CA VAL A 486 -5.53 -4.25 -34.81
C VAL A 486 -4.92 -5.65 -34.61
N ALA A 487 -3.70 -5.72 -34.07
CA ALA A 487 -3.04 -6.98 -33.75
C ALA A 487 -3.82 -7.78 -32.68
N ASN A 488 -4.26 -7.13 -31.60
CA ASN A 488 -5.05 -7.74 -30.53
C ASN A 488 -6.38 -8.30 -31.05
N ILE A 489 -7.11 -7.57 -31.89
CA ILE A 489 -8.34 -8.06 -32.53
C ILE A 489 -8.06 -9.29 -33.43
N ALA A 490 -6.92 -9.32 -34.13
CA ALA A 490 -6.55 -10.46 -34.97
C ALA A 490 -6.16 -11.70 -34.14
N LEU A 491 -5.37 -11.50 -33.08
CA LEU A 491 -4.92 -12.56 -32.16
C LEU A 491 -6.10 -13.25 -31.47
N THR A 492 -7.07 -12.48 -31.00
CA THR A 492 -8.27 -12.99 -30.33
C THR A 492 -9.19 -13.77 -31.27
N LYS A 493 -9.28 -13.39 -32.55
CA LYS A 493 -10.02 -14.16 -33.57
C LYS A 493 -9.34 -15.48 -33.88
N LYS A 494 -8.03 -15.45 -34.14
CA LYS A 494 -7.24 -16.65 -34.47
C LYS A 494 -7.26 -17.69 -33.36
N SER A 495 -7.25 -17.25 -32.10
CA SER A 495 -7.25 -18.14 -30.92
C SER A 495 -8.60 -18.80 -30.65
N LYS A 496 -9.70 -18.27 -31.22
CA LYS A 496 -11.02 -18.92 -31.17
C LYS A 496 -11.18 -20.04 -32.19
N ASP A 497 -10.46 -19.98 -33.31
CA ASP A 497 -10.52 -21.02 -34.34
C ASP A 497 -9.73 -22.28 -33.94
N VAL A 498 -8.93 -22.20 -32.88
CA VAL A 498 -8.05 -23.27 -32.37
C VAL A 498 -8.57 -23.91 -31.07
N ALA A 499 -9.62 -23.33 -30.44
CA ALA A 499 -10.12 -23.70 -29.10
C ALA A 499 -11.65 -23.80 -29.00
#